data_AF-A0A5J4PPF1-F1
#
_entry.id   AF-A0A5J4PPF1-F1
#
_cell.length_a   1.000
_cell.length_b   1.000
_cell.length_c   1.000
_cell.angle_alpha   90.00
_cell.angle_beta   90.00
_cell.angle_gamma   90.00
#
_symmetry.space_group_name_H-M   'P 1'
#
loop_
_entity.id
_entity.type
_entity.pdbx_description
1 polymer ?
#
loop_
_entity_poly.entity_id
_entity_poly.type
_entity_poly.pdbx_seq_one_letter_code
_entity_poly.pdbx_strand_id
1 'polypeptide(L)'
;ASIRLGQKDLNGATDVLGNAVMVCLINSIALSVLSYFFLDAILTFFGASDVTLPYAHDFMYIILMGLPISHLMIGLNNIMRATGYPQKAMLTSVVSVLANIILAPVFIFYFHWGMRGAAIATLLSQFIAMIWVLNHFMRKSSYVHLTRNFWKMKGNIIGNIFSIGMSPFLMNVFACALIILINNSLQKYGGDYAIGAYGIINRLLTLFLMILLGLTMGMQPIAGYNYGARNMQRVWKTLKLGIVAGVLITSIGTFFFEFFPRFISGFSRTAKN
;
A
#
# COMPACT_ATOMS: atom_id res chain seq x y z
N ALA A 1 8.58 -13.12 -8.09
CA ALA A 1 10.00 -13.21 -7.66
C ALA A 1 10.22 -14.36 -6.69
N SER A 2 9.50 -14.42 -5.55
CA SER A 2 9.64 -15.49 -4.53
C SER A 2 9.54 -16.92 -5.10
N ILE A 3 8.57 -17.19 -5.97
CA ILE A 3 8.39 -18.51 -6.61
C ILE A 3 9.62 -18.90 -7.47
N ARG A 4 10.13 -17.98 -8.28
CA ARG A 4 11.31 -18.22 -9.14
C ARG A 4 12.57 -18.45 -8.32
N LEU A 5 12.73 -17.73 -7.21
CA LEU A 5 13.81 -17.97 -6.26
C LEU A 5 13.70 -19.34 -5.59
N GLY A 6 12.49 -19.79 -5.25
CA GLY A 6 12.26 -21.15 -4.77
C GLY A 6 12.63 -22.23 -5.79
N GLN A 7 12.47 -21.94 -7.09
CA GLN A 7 12.88 -22.79 -8.21
C GLN A 7 14.39 -22.71 -8.51
N LYS A 8 15.17 -21.94 -7.75
CA LYS A 8 16.60 -21.61 -8.01
C LYS A 8 16.85 -20.90 -9.36
N ASP A 9 15.81 -20.31 -9.96
CA ASP A 9 15.89 -19.57 -11.22
C ASP A 9 16.18 -18.08 -10.96
N LEU A 10 17.46 -17.76 -10.72
CA LEU A 10 17.93 -16.40 -10.45
C LEU A 10 17.76 -15.47 -11.66
N ASN A 11 17.94 -16.00 -12.87
CA ASN A 11 17.75 -15.25 -14.11
C ASN A 11 16.28 -14.86 -14.31
N GLY A 12 15.37 -15.80 -14.10
CA GLY A 12 13.93 -15.53 -14.12
C GLY A 12 13.47 -14.57 -13.03
N ALA A 13 14.06 -14.63 -11.82
CA ALA A 13 13.77 -13.66 -10.77
C ALA A 13 14.22 -12.23 -11.15
N THR A 14 15.36 -12.12 -11.83
CA THR A 14 15.90 -10.86 -12.35
C THR A 14 15.06 -10.30 -13.49
N ASP A 15 14.60 -11.15 -14.40
CA ASP A 15 13.67 -10.75 -15.46
C ASP A 15 12.34 -10.25 -14.89
N VAL A 16 11.82 -10.89 -13.84
CA VAL A 16 10.60 -10.44 -13.15
C VAL A 16 10.79 -9.05 -12.55
N LEU A 17 11.95 -8.75 -11.97
CA LEU A 17 12.25 -7.41 -11.44
C LEU A 17 12.21 -6.35 -12.54
N GLY A 18 12.92 -6.58 -13.66
CA GLY A 18 12.94 -5.63 -14.79
C GLY A 18 11.55 -5.41 -15.41
N ASN A 19 10.81 -6.50 -15.63
CA ASN A 19 9.44 -6.43 -16.16
C ASN A 19 8.49 -5.71 -15.19
N ALA A 20 8.59 -5.95 -13.88
CA ALA A 20 7.76 -5.28 -12.89
C ALA A 20 8.04 -3.77 -12.83
N VAL A 21 9.31 -3.36 -12.93
CA VAL A 21 9.67 -1.93 -13.01
C VAL A 21 9.05 -1.27 -14.23
N MET A 22 9.15 -1.88 -15.41
CA MET A 22 8.57 -1.35 -16.64
C MET A 22 7.05 -1.31 -16.59
N VAL A 23 6.39 -2.36 -16.09
CA VAL A 23 4.94 -2.39 -15.92
C VAL A 23 4.48 -1.33 -14.93
N CYS A 24 5.17 -1.16 -13.79
CA CYS A 24 4.86 -0.09 -12.84
C CYS A 24 4.99 1.29 -13.47
N LEU A 25 6.05 1.55 -14.23
CA LEU A 25 6.26 2.83 -14.92
C LEU A 25 5.15 3.09 -15.95
N ILE A 26 4.92 2.16 -16.87
CA ILE A 26 3.89 2.32 -17.92
C ILE A 26 2.50 2.49 -17.30
N ASN A 27 2.16 1.64 -16.32
CA ASN A 27 0.85 1.69 -15.68
C ASN A 27 0.66 2.96 -14.86
N SER A 28 1.68 3.41 -14.11
CA SER A 28 1.61 4.64 -13.33
C SER A 28 1.47 5.90 -14.20
N ILE A 29 2.17 5.97 -15.33
CA ILE A 29 2.05 7.09 -16.27
C ILE A 29 0.67 7.05 -16.91
N ALA A 30 0.21 5.89 -17.39
CA ALA A 30 -1.10 5.75 -18.00
C ALA A 30 -2.23 6.12 -17.03
N LEU A 31 -2.18 5.63 -15.79
CA LEU A 31 -3.16 5.96 -14.75
C LEU A 31 -3.09 7.42 -14.33
N SER A 32 -1.89 8.02 -14.23
CA SER A 32 -1.72 9.43 -13.90
C SER A 32 -2.38 10.32 -14.96
N VAL A 33 -2.09 10.08 -16.24
CA VAL A 33 -2.67 10.83 -17.36
C VAL A 33 -4.19 10.64 -17.42
N LEU A 34 -4.67 9.39 -17.32
CA LEU A 34 -6.11 9.11 -17.34
C LEU A 34 -6.82 9.79 -16.16
N SER A 35 -6.28 9.67 -14.95
CA SER A 35 -6.89 10.26 -13.75
C SER A 35 -6.83 11.78 -13.78
N TYR A 36 -5.84 12.37 -14.43
CA TYR A 36 -5.73 13.83 -14.57
C TYR A 36 -6.89 14.40 -15.38
N PHE A 37 -7.26 13.77 -16.51
CA PHE A 37 -8.38 14.23 -17.34
C PHE A 37 -9.74 14.05 -16.66
N PHE A 38 -9.89 13.05 -15.78
CA PHE A 38 -11.15 12.75 -15.09
C PHE A 38 -11.16 13.18 -13.61
N LEU A 39 -10.20 14.01 -13.17
CA LEU A 39 -9.97 14.26 -11.75
C LEU A 39 -11.21 14.84 -11.04
N ASP A 40 -11.82 15.89 -11.61
CA ASP A 40 -13.01 16.53 -11.04
C ASP A 40 -14.22 15.59 -11.03
N ALA A 41 -14.40 14.80 -12.10
CA ALA A 41 -15.47 13.81 -12.19
C ALA A 41 -15.30 12.70 -11.16
N ILE A 42 -14.06 12.25 -10.91
CA ILE A 42 -13.74 11.28 -9.87
C ILE A 42 -14.04 11.90 -8.50
N LEU A 43 -13.54 13.10 -8.21
CA LEU A 43 -13.73 13.74 -6.90
C LEU A 43 -15.22 13.97 -6.57
N THR A 44 -15.99 14.43 -7.53
CA THR A 44 -17.44 14.62 -7.37
C THR A 44 -18.18 13.29 -7.25
N PHE A 45 -17.80 12.25 -8.00
CA PHE A 45 -18.36 10.90 -7.86
C PHE A 45 -18.12 10.30 -6.46
N PHE A 46 -16.98 10.62 -5.85
CA PHE A 46 -16.65 10.21 -4.48
C PHE A 46 -17.36 11.07 -3.40
N GLY A 47 -18.15 12.07 -3.77
CA GLY A 47 -18.96 12.88 -2.85
C GLY A 47 -18.29 14.17 -2.38
N ALA A 48 -17.28 14.69 -3.10
CA ALA A 48 -16.70 15.99 -2.78
C ALA A 48 -17.75 17.11 -2.92
N SER A 49 -17.91 17.90 -1.86
CA SER A 49 -18.71 19.14 -1.87
C SER A 49 -17.94 20.29 -2.53
N ASP A 50 -18.64 21.35 -2.96
CA ASP A 50 -18.04 22.54 -3.59
C ASP A 50 -16.94 23.18 -2.74
N VAL A 51 -17.04 23.09 -1.41
CA VAL A 51 -16.06 23.64 -0.47
C VAL A 51 -14.82 22.76 -0.37
N THR A 52 -14.97 21.44 -0.48
CA THR A 52 -13.87 20.47 -0.35
C THR A 52 -13.18 20.14 -1.66
N LEU A 53 -13.87 20.33 -2.79
CA LEU A 53 -13.39 20.04 -4.13
C LEU A 53 -12.05 20.73 -4.45
N PRO A 54 -11.85 22.04 -4.22
CA PRO A 54 -10.57 22.69 -4.55
C PRO A 54 -9.41 22.14 -3.72
N TYR A 55 -9.63 21.83 -2.43
CA TYR A 55 -8.60 21.22 -1.58
C TYR A 55 -8.26 19.79 -2.01
N ALA A 56 -9.27 19.00 -2.37
CA ALA A 56 -9.07 17.64 -2.83
C ALA A 56 -8.38 17.60 -4.19
N HIS A 57 -8.76 18.50 -5.11
CA HIS A 57 -8.14 18.65 -6.42
C HIS A 57 -6.65 19.01 -6.28
N ASP A 58 -6.33 20.02 -5.49
CA ASP A 58 -4.95 20.46 -5.24
C ASP A 58 -4.08 19.35 -4.64
N PHE A 59 -4.62 18.59 -3.71
CA PHE A 59 -3.93 17.45 -3.10
C PHE A 59 -3.71 16.33 -4.14
N MET A 60 -4.77 15.93 -4.83
CA MET A 60 -4.74 14.82 -5.79
C MET A 60 -3.87 15.12 -6.99
N TYR A 61 -3.85 16.36 -7.48
CA TYR A 61 -3.00 16.76 -8.60
C TYR A 61 -1.52 16.47 -8.33
N ILE A 62 -1.03 16.83 -7.14
CA ILE A 62 0.36 16.60 -6.73
C ILE A 62 0.63 15.09 -6.58
N ILE A 63 -0.30 14.34 -5.99
CA ILE A 63 -0.18 12.89 -5.84
C ILE A 63 -0.18 12.19 -7.21
N LEU A 64 -0.99 12.64 -8.18
CA LEU A 64 -1.03 12.11 -9.54
C LEU A 64 0.28 12.36 -10.29
N MET A 65 0.88 13.55 -10.15
CA MET A 65 2.22 13.79 -10.68
C MET A 65 3.28 12.88 -10.04
N GLY A 66 3.11 12.58 -8.75
CA GLY A 66 3.96 11.69 -7.99
C GLY A 66 3.72 10.19 -8.21
N LEU A 67 2.66 9.82 -8.92
CA LEU A 67 2.20 8.44 -9.06
C LEU A 67 3.29 7.47 -9.56
N PRO A 68 4.18 7.85 -10.51
CA PRO A 68 5.28 6.99 -10.95
C PRO A 68 6.29 6.68 -9.84
N ILE A 69 6.59 7.67 -9.00
CA ILE A 69 7.51 7.51 -7.87
C ILE A 69 6.90 6.58 -6.83
N SER A 70 5.62 6.79 -6.48
CA SER A 70 4.89 5.97 -5.52
C SER A 70 4.78 4.51 -5.98
N HIS A 71 4.43 4.28 -7.25
CA HIS A 71 4.30 2.94 -7.81
C HIS A 71 5.64 2.21 -7.87
N LEU A 72 6.70 2.90 -8.28
CA LEU A 72 8.05 2.32 -8.27
C LEU A 72 8.51 1.99 -6.86
N MET A 73 8.31 2.90 -5.90
CA MET A 73 8.67 2.69 -4.51
C MET A 73 7.96 1.46 -3.95
N ILE A 74 6.62 1.41 -4.04
CA ILE A 74 5.81 0.30 -3.53
C ILE A 74 6.14 -1.01 -4.26
N GLY A 75 6.24 -0.97 -5.59
CA GLY A 75 6.53 -2.12 -6.43
C GLY A 75 7.89 -2.74 -6.11
N LEU A 76 8.95 -1.93 -6.10
CA LEU A 76 10.30 -2.39 -5.75
C LEU A 76 10.38 -2.85 -4.29
N ASN A 77 9.71 -2.16 -3.36
CA ASN A 77 9.70 -2.54 -1.95
C ASN A 77 9.00 -3.90 -1.75
N ASN A 78 7.92 -4.17 -2.48
CA ASN A 78 7.27 -5.49 -2.54
C ASN A 78 8.17 -6.56 -3.13
N ILE A 79 8.94 -6.25 -4.18
CA ILE A 79 9.90 -7.19 -4.75
C ILE A 79 11.03 -7.47 -3.75
N MET A 80 11.51 -6.46 -3.02
CA MET A 80 12.55 -6.64 -2.00
C MET A 80 12.09 -7.55 -0.85
N ARG A 81 10.81 -7.46 -0.44
CA ARG A 81 10.19 -8.46 0.45
C ARG A 81 10.19 -9.84 -0.19
N ALA A 82 9.76 -9.93 -1.45
CA ALA A 82 9.64 -11.19 -2.19
C ALA A 82 10.98 -11.86 -2.49
N THR A 83 12.10 -11.12 -2.48
CA THR A 83 13.46 -11.66 -2.71
C THR A 83 14.21 -12.04 -1.45
N GLY A 84 13.57 -11.95 -0.27
CA GLY A 84 14.16 -12.40 0.99
C GLY A 84 14.81 -11.30 1.82
N TYR A 85 14.55 -10.02 1.52
CA TYR A 85 15.03 -8.88 2.32
C TYR A 85 13.88 -8.11 3.01
N PRO A 86 13.01 -8.76 3.82
CA PRO A 86 11.88 -8.08 4.47
C PRO A 86 12.33 -7.00 5.45
N GLN A 87 13.46 -7.18 6.15
CA GLN A 87 14.01 -6.16 7.06
C GLN A 87 14.45 -4.89 6.32
N LYS A 88 15.07 -5.03 5.13
CA LYS A 88 15.41 -3.86 4.30
C LYS A 88 14.15 -3.19 3.76
N ALA A 89 13.13 -3.96 3.36
CA ALA A 89 11.85 -3.38 2.95
C ALA A 89 11.14 -2.62 4.07
N MET A 90 11.21 -3.13 5.30
CA MET A 90 10.69 -2.45 6.47
C MET A 90 11.45 -1.14 6.74
N LEU A 91 12.78 -1.17 6.76
CA LEU A 91 13.60 0.02 6.99
C LEU A 91 13.32 1.12 5.94
N THR A 92 12.98 0.74 4.70
CA THR A 92 12.61 1.70 3.65
C THR A 92 11.33 2.44 4.03
N SER A 93 10.35 1.65 4.47
CA SER A 93 9.03 2.16 4.82
C SER A 93 9.14 3.06 6.04
N VAL A 94 9.98 2.68 7.02
CA VAL A 94 10.30 3.50 8.19
C VAL A 94 10.98 4.81 7.78
N VAL A 95 11.99 4.79 6.92
CA VAL A 95 12.64 6.01 6.40
C VAL A 95 11.63 6.91 5.70
N SER A 96 10.73 6.35 4.87
CA SER A 96 9.65 7.12 4.24
C SER A 96 8.74 7.78 5.26
N VAL A 97 8.34 7.06 6.31
CA VAL A 97 7.43 7.58 7.33
C VAL A 97 8.11 8.65 8.18
N LEU A 98 9.36 8.42 8.60
CA LEU A 98 10.15 9.40 9.35
C LEU A 98 10.39 10.67 8.55
N ALA A 99 10.72 10.53 7.25
CA ALA A 99 10.82 11.68 6.35
C ALA A 99 9.48 12.43 6.31
N ASN A 100 8.35 11.73 6.16
CA ASN A 100 7.03 12.35 6.08
C ASN A 100 6.67 13.11 7.36
N ILE A 101 6.91 12.51 8.53
CA ILE A 101 6.67 13.13 9.83
C ILE A 101 7.46 14.43 10.02
N ILE A 102 8.65 14.53 9.42
CA ILE A 102 9.48 15.75 9.47
C ILE A 102 9.04 16.76 8.40
N LEU A 103 8.87 16.31 7.16
CA LEU A 103 8.58 17.16 6.01
C LEU A 103 7.15 17.73 6.04
N ALA A 104 6.16 17.00 6.55
CA ALA A 104 4.76 17.43 6.55
C ALA A 104 4.54 18.68 7.42
N PRO A 105 4.96 18.73 8.71
CA PRO A 105 4.85 19.93 9.51
C PRO A 105 5.62 21.13 8.93
N VAL A 106 6.79 20.88 8.31
CA VAL A 106 7.58 21.94 7.67
C VAL A 106 6.80 22.55 6.50
N PHE A 107 6.27 21.74 5.57
CA PHE A 107 5.52 22.31 4.44
C PHE A 107 4.15 22.87 4.82
N ILE A 108 3.50 22.30 5.83
CA ILE A 108 2.18 22.75 6.28
C ILE A 108 2.30 24.05 7.09
N PHE A 109 3.15 24.09 8.12
CA PHE A 109 3.20 25.20 9.08
C PHE A 109 4.23 26.27 8.74
N TYR A 110 5.41 25.91 8.23
CA TYR A 110 6.47 26.89 7.93
C TYR A 110 6.27 27.56 6.56
N PHE A 111 5.94 26.77 5.54
CA PHE A 111 5.68 27.29 4.19
C PHE A 111 4.22 27.70 3.95
N HIS A 112 3.32 27.41 4.89
CA HIS A 112 1.89 27.70 4.78
C HIS A 112 1.22 27.13 3.51
N TRP A 113 1.72 26.02 2.97
CA TRP A 113 1.18 25.40 1.75
C TRP A 113 -0.05 24.52 2.00
N GLY A 114 -0.50 24.39 3.25
CA GLY A 114 -1.71 23.66 3.63
C GLY A 114 -1.74 22.24 3.07
N MET A 115 -2.84 21.87 2.40
CA MET A 115 -3.04 20.55 1.79
C MET A 115 -2.02 20.25 0.68
N ARG A 116 -1.61 21.24 -0.12
CA ARG A 116 -0.57 21.06 -1.14
C ARG A 116 0.77 20.67 -0.50
N GLY A 117 1.10 21.30 0.63
CA GLY A 117 2.30 20.99 1.41
C GLY A 117 2.32 19.54 1.90
N ALA A 118 1.18 19.03 2.37
CA ALA A 118 1.05 17.63 2.80
C ALA A 118 1.28 16.62 1.66
N ALA A 119 0.76 16.92 0.46
CA ALA A 119 0.97 16.09 -0.73
C ALA A 119 2.45 16.08 -1.16
N ILE A 120 3.10 17.25 -1.19
CA ILE A 120 4.53 17.38 -1.53
C ILE A 120 5.41 16.64 -0.52
N ALA A 121 5.12 16.78 0.78
CA ALA A 121 5.81 16.04 1.83
C ALA A 121 5.75 14.53 1.58
N THR A 122 4.57 14.04 1.21
CA THR A 122 4.34 12.62 0.92
C THR A 122 5.13 12.16 -0.28
N LEU A 123 5.10 12.93 -1.37
CA LEU A 123 5.84 12.60 -2.58
C LEU A 123 7.36 12.60 -2.34
N LEU A 124 7.90 13.62 -1.67
CA LEU A 124 9.33 13.71 -1.37
C LEU A 124 9.79 12.57 -0.45
N SER A 125 8.98 12.22 0.54
CA SER A 125 9.28 11.10 1.44
C SER A 125 9.35 9.77 0.71
N GLN A 126 8.38 9.53 -0.18
CA GLN A 126 8.36 8.34 -1.03
C GLN A 126 9.50 8.36 -2.05
N PHE A 127 9.91 9.53 -2.53
CA PHE A 127 11.06 9.69 -3.42
C PHE A 127 12.39 9.31 -2.73
N ILE A 128 12.60 9.77 -1.49
CA ILE A 128 13.77 9.39 -0.67
C ILE A 128 13.78 7.86 -0.48
N ALA A 129 12.63 7.28 -0.14
CA ALA A 129 12.47 5.84 -0.01
C ALA A 129 12.72 5.09 -1.32
N MET A 130 12.23 5.61 -2.44
CA MET A 130 12.45 5.06 -3.77
C MET A 130 13.95 4.99 -4.10
N ILE A 131 14.69 6.08 -3.89
CA ILE A 131 16.15 6.13 -4.12
C ILE A 131 16.85 5.05 -3.30
N TRP A 132 16.46 4.88 -2.05
CA TRP A 132 17.07 3.89 -1.16
C TRP A 132 16.85 2.45 -1.65
N VAL A 133 15.63 2.12 -2.09
CA VAL A 133 15.33 0.80 -2.68
C VAL A 133 16.02 0.61 -4.03
N LEU A 134 16.04 1.64 -4.87
CA LEU A 134 16.71 1.60 -6.18
C LEU A 134 18.20 1.32 -6.00
N ASN A 135 18.86 1.99 -5.06
CA ASN A 135 20.26 1.75 -4.71
C ASN A 135 20.50 0.29 -4.28
N HIS A 136 19.58 -0.31 -3.52
CA HIS A 136 19.67 -1.73 -3.15
C HIS A 136 19.64 -2.67 -4.37
N PHE A 137 18.79 -2.41 -5.36
CA PHE A 137 18.68 -3.22 -6.58
C PHE A 137 19.73 -2.90 -7.65
N MET A 138 20.37 -1.74 -7.58
CA MET A 138 21.51 -1.38 -8.44
C MET A 138 22.84 -1.97 -7.95
N ARG A 139 22.95 -2.30 -6.67
CA ARG A 139 24.16 -2.95 -6.12
C ARG A 139 24.25 -4.40 -6.60
N LYS A 140 25.40 -4.74 -7.19
CA LYS A 140 25.73 -6.11 -7.66
C LYS A 140 25.77 -7.17 -6.55
N SER A 141 25.75 -6.76 -5.28
CA SER A 141 25.77 -7.67 -4.13
C SER A 141 24.39 -8.22 -3.74
N SER A 142 23.30 -7.76 -4.37
CA SER A 142 21.96 -8.30 -4.16
C SER A 142 21.73 -9.55 -5.02
N TYR A 143 21.08 -10.58 -4.45
CA TYR A 143 20.73 -11.82 -5.17
C TYR A 143 19.92 -11.59 -6.45
N VAL A 144 19.20 -10.47 -6.52
CA VAL A 144 18.46 -10.00 -7.69
C VAL A 144 18.86 -8.54 -7.90
N HIS A 145 19.37 -8.20 -9.08
CA HIS A 145 19.85 -6.87 -9.42
C HIS A 145 19.32 -6.41 -10.78
N LEU A 146 19.17 -5.10 -11.01
CA LEU A 146 18.81 -4.62 -12.34
C LEU A 146 19.94 -4.93 -13.32
N THR A 147 19.65 -5.68 -14.39
CA THR A 147 20.59 -5.92 -15.48
C THR A 147 20.43 -4.85 -16.55
N ARG A 148 21.48 -4.57 -17.33
CA ARG A 148 21.48 -3.57 -18.42
C ARG A 148 20.39 -3.81 -19.49
N ASN A 149 19.83 -5.02 -19.54
CA ASN A 149 18.75 -5.46 -20.43
C ASN A 149 17.35 -5.42 -19.79
N PHE A 150 17.15 -4.69 -18.67
CA PHE A 150 15.87 -4.63 -17.95
C PHE A 150 14.67 -4.15 -18.80
N TRP A 151 14.94 -3.54 -19.95
CA TRP A 151 13.95 -3.05 -20.92
C TRP A 151 13.29 -4.16 -21.74
N LYS A 152 13.87 -5.38 -21.78
CA LYS A 152 13.31 -6.50 -22.56
C LYS A 152 12.07 -7.06 -21.87
N MET A 153 10.92 -6.52 -22.21
CA MET A 153 9.62 -6.99 -21.76
C MET A 153 9.31 -8.39 -22.29
N LYS A 154 9.03 -9.33 -21.39
CA LYS A 154 8.65 -10.71 -21.72
C LYS A 154 7.15 -10.87 -21.47
N GLY A 155 6.36 -10.95 -22.55
CA GLY A 155 4.89 -11.03 -22.47
C GLY A 155 4.37 -12.11 -21.53
N ASN A 156 5.01 -13.29 -21.50
CA ASN A 156 4.64 -14.38 -20.58
C ASN A 156 4.84 -14.00 -19.10
N ILE A 157 5.90 -13.25 -18.76
CA ILE A 157 6.11 -12.77 -17.39
C ILE A 157 5.07 -11.72 -17.03
N ILE A 158 4.76 -10.81 -17.96
CA ILE A 158 3.76 -9.75 -17.76
C ILE A 158 2.37 -10.35 -17.54
N GLY A 159 1.95 -11.32 -18.36
CA GLY A 159 0.68 -12.02 -18.20
C GLY A 159 0.55 -12.70 -16.84
N ASN A 160 1.63 -13.32 -16.34
CA ASN A 160 1.66 -13.88 -14.99
C ASN A 160 1.57 -12.81 -13.90
N ILE A 161 2.23 -11.65 -14.07
CA ILE A 161 2.13 -10.53 -13.13
C ILE A 161 0.68 -10.03 -13.05
N PHE A 162 0.03 -9.83 -14.20
CA PHE A 162 -1.37 -9.39 -14.24
C PHE A 162 -2.32 -10.44 -13.67
N SER A 163 -2.15 -11.72 -14.00
CA SER A 163 -3.00 -12.79 -13.46
C SER A 163 -2.93 -12.86 -11.93
N ILE A 164 -1.73 -12.74 -11.34
CA ILE A 164 -1.54 -12.73 -9.88
C ILE A 164 -2.04 -11.41 -9.27
N GLY A 165 -1.82 -10.28 -9.95
CA GLY A 165 -2.18 -8.94 -9.47
C GLY A 165 -3.66 -8.58 -9.62
N MET A 166 -4.39 -9.23 -10.51
CA MET A 166 -5.80 -8.92 -10.78
C MET A 166 -6.69 -9.22 -9.58
N SER A 167 -6.39 -10.29 -8.84
CA SER A 167 -7.13 -10.67 -7.63
C SER A 167 -7.08 -9.58 -6.53
N PRO A 168 -5.90 -9.14 -6.05
CA PRO A 168 -5.84 -8.06 -5.07
C PRO A 168 -6.33 -6.72 -5.64
N PHE A 169 -6.18 -6.47 -6.94
CA PHE A 169 -6.75 -5.27 -7.57
C PHE A 169 -8.27 -5.24 -7.44
N LEU A 170 -8.96 -6.32 -7.85
CA LEU A 170 -10.42 -6.43 -7.71
C LEU A 170 -10.86 -6.33 -6.25
N MET A 171 -10.14 -6.95 -5.33
CA MET A 171 -10.43 -6.85 -3.89
C MET A 171 -10.40 -5.40 -3.39
N ASN A 172 -9.43 -4.60 -3.84
CA ASN A 172 -9.37 -3.17 -3.52
C ASN A 172 -10.48 -2.36 -4.18
N VAL A 173 -10.83 -2.67 -5.44
CA VAL A 173 -11.97 -2.02 -6.12
C VAL A 173 -13.28 -2.28 -5.38
N PHE A 174 -13.54 -3.53 -4.96
CA PHE A 174 -14.70 -3.87 -4.14
C PHE A 174 -14.68 -3.15 -2.79
N ALA A 175 -13.52 -3.07 -2.12
CA ALA A 175 -13.38 -2.34 -0.87
C ALA A 175 -13.71 -0.84 -1.04
N CYS A 176 -13.19 -0.20 -2.10
CA CYS A 176 -13.53 1.19 -2.44
C CYS A 176 -15.03 1.37 -2.69
N ALA A 177 -15.66 0.48 -3.48
CA ALA A 177 -17.09 0.54 -3.75
C ALA A 177 -17.93 0.40 -2.47
N LEU A 178 -17.56 -0.53 -1.58
CA LEU A 178 -18.21 -0.68 -0.27
C LEU A 178 -18.08 0.59 0.58
N ILE A 179 -16.90 1.20 0.63
CA ILE A 179 -16.68 2.45 1.38
C ILE A 179 -17.53 3.59 0.83
N ILE A 180 -17.68 3.72 -0.49
CA ILE A 180 -18.54 4.73 -1.11
C ILE A 180 -20.01 4.50 -0.71
N LEU A 181 -20.49 3.25 -0.81
CA LEU A 181 -21.86 2.91 -0.42
C LEU A 181 -22.12 3.20 1.06
N ILE A 182 -21.16 2.88 1.93
CA ILE A 182 -21.26 3.16 3.36
C ILE A 182 -21.28 4.67 3.62
N ASN A 183 -20.38 5.45 3.02
CA ASN A 183 -20.37 6.92 3.18
C ASN A 183 -21.67 7.56 2.70
N ASN A 184 -22.18 7.16 1.53
CA ASN A 184 -23.46 7.66 1.00
C ASN A 184 -24.64 7.27 1.90
N SER A 185 -24.66 6.05 2.43
CA SER A 185 -25.69 5.59 3.36
C SER A 185 -25.65 6.36 4.69
N LEU A 186 -24.46 6.59 5.23
CA LEU A 186 -24.24 7.38 6.45
C LEU A 186 -24.69 8.83 6.26
N GLN A 187 -24.39 9.44 5.12
CA GLN A 187 -24.83 10.81 4.81
C GLN A 187 -26.36 10.91 4.70
N LYS A 188 -27.03 9.88 4.17
CA LYS A 188 -28.49 9.89 3.96
C LYS A 188 -29.31 9.47 5.18
N TYR A 189 -28.80 8.56 6.02
CA TYR A 189 -29.56 7.94 7.11
C TYR A 189 -28.94 8.11 8.51
N GLY A 190 -27.69 8.54 8.62
CA GLY A 190 -26.94 8.48 9.89
C GLY A 190 -27.22 9.62 10.87
N GLY A 191 -27.47 10.84 10.38
CA GLY A 191 -27.39 12.03 11.22
C GLY A 191 -25.98 12.24 11.82
N ASP A 192 -25.70 13.44 12.34
CA ASP A 192 -24.34 13.82 12.75
C ASP A 192 -23.74 12.91 13.84
N TYR A 193 -24.58 12.35 14.72
CA TYR A 193 -24.15 11.45 15.79
C TYR A 193 -23.68 10.07 15.29
N ALA A 194 -24.35 9.47 14.29
CA ALA A 194 -23.93 8.16 13.78
C ALA A 194 -22.69 8.26 12.88
N ILE A 195 -22.54 9.36 12.14
CA ILE A 195 -21.34 9.64 11.34
C ILE A 195 -20.12 9.78 12.26
N GLY A 196 -20.25 10.50 13.37
CA GLY A 196 -19.20 10.63 14.38
C GLY A 196 -18.83 9.29 15.04
N ALA A 197 -19.82 8.45 15.37
CA ALA A 197 -19.59 7.13 15.95
C ALA A 197 -18.91 6.16 14.96
N TYR A 198 -19.34 6.16 13.70
CA TYR A 198 -18.75 5.33 12.65
C TYR A 198 -17.28 5.67 12.42
N GLY A 199 -16.91 6.95 12.37
CA GLY A 199 -15.53 7.37 12.19
C GLY A 199 -14.58 6.85 13.28
N ILE A 200 -15.06 6.79 14.52
CA ILE A 200 -14.30 6.25 15.67
C ILE A 200 -14.08 4.74 15.49
N ILE A 201 -15.16 3.99 15.24
CA ILE A 201 -15.10 2.54 15.07
C ILE A 201 -14.20 2.17 13.90
N ASN A 202 -14.32 2.89 12.77
CA ASN A 202 -13.56 2.61 11.56
C ASN A 202 -12.05 2.84 11.75
N ARG A 203 -11.65 3.87 12.52
CA ARG A 203 -10.24 4.07 12.87
C ARG A 203 -9.66 2.89 13.65
N LEU A 204 -10.38 2.38 14.63
CA LEU A 204 -9.92 1.22 15.41
C LEU A 204 -9.91 -0.05 14.56
N LEU A 205 -10.94 -0.27 13.74
CA LEU A 205 -10.98 -1.37 12.79
C LEU A 205 -9.77 -1.35 11.85
N THR A 206 -9.42 -0.16 11.34
CA THR A 206 -8.27 0.04 10.45
C THR A 206 -6.96 -0.35 11.14
N LEU A 207 -6.77 -0.03 12.43
CA LEU A 207 -5.58 -0.44 13.18
C LEU A 207 -5.40 -1.96 13.23
N PHE A 208 -6.47 -2.71 13.53
CA PHE A 208 -6.42 -4.18 13.53
C PHE A 208 -6.21 -4.76 12.13
N LEU A 209 -6.86 -4.17 11.12
CA LEU A 209 -6.64 -4.54 9.72
C LEU A 209 -5.19 -4.33 9.30
N MET A 210 -4.52 -3.25 9.73
CA MET A 210 -3.10 -3.03 9.42
C MET A 210 -2.19 -4.12 10.01
N ILE A 211 -2.48 -4.62 11.21
CA ILE A 211 -1.73 -5.73 11.82
C ILE A 211 -1.90 -7.01 10.98
N LEU A 212 -3.12 -7.32 10.56
CA LEU A 212 -3.40 -8.47 9.69
C LEU A 212 -2.75 -8.35 8.31
N LEU A 213 -2.76 -7.15 7.73
CA LEU A 213 -2.06 -6.86 6.48
C LEU A 213 -0.56 -7.09 6.65
N GLY A 214 0.04 -6.63 7.75
CA GLY A 214 1.45 -6.88 8.08
C GLY A 214 1.78 -8.37 8.16
N LEU A 215 0.95 -9.16 8.85
CA LEU A 215 1.08 -10.61 8.94
C LEU A 215 1.01 -11.27 7.56
N THR A 216 0.03 -10.86 6.74
CA THR A 216 -0.20 -11.40 5.40
C THR A 216 0.97 -11.08 4.46
N MET A 217 1.48 -9.85 4.49
CA MET A 217 2.64 -9.43 3.71
C MET A 217 3.93 -10.15 4.12
N GLY A 218 4.09 -10.50 5.41
CA GLY A 218 5.21 -11.31 5.90
C GLY A 218 5.10 -12.79 5.49
N MET A 219 3.89 -13.33 5.43
CA MET A 219 3.61 -14.71 5.03
C MET A 219 3.82 -14.95 3.53
N GLN A 220 3.41 -14.00 2.68
CA GLN A 220 3.44 -14.11 1.22
C GLN A 220 4.80 -14.53 0.61
N PRO A 221 5.95 -13.94 0.98
CA PRO A 221 7.25 -14.37 0.44
C PRO A 221 7.65 -15.78 0.88
N ILE A 222 7.34 -16.16 2.13
CA ILE A 222 7.65 -17.47 2.70
C ILE A 222 6.85 -18.56 1.98
N ALA A 223 5.55 -18.34 1.81
CA ALA A 223 4.69 -19.26 1.07
C ALA A 223 5.11 -19.35 -0.41
N GLY A 224 5.38 -18.22 -1.06
CA GLY A 224 5.80 -18.17 -2.46
C GLY A 224 7.13 -18.89 -2.72
N TYR A 225 8.12 -18.75 -1.84
CA TYR A 225 9.41 -19.45 -1.97
C TYR A 225 9.24 -20.97 -1.80
N ASN A 226 8.53 -21.42 -0.77
CA ASN A 226 8.31 -22.86 -0.54
C ASN A 226 7.46 -23.51 -1.65
N TYR A 227 6.50 -22.77 -2.20
CA TYR A 227 5.73 -23.21 -3.37
C TYR A 227 6.64 -23.40 -4.59
N GLY A 228 7.55 -22.44 -4.85
CA GLY A 228 8.56 -22.54 -5.89
C GLY A 228 9.53 -23.72 -5.71
N ALA A 229 9.91 -24.00 -4.46
CA ALA A 229 10.76 -25.14 -4.09
C ALA A 229 10.02 -26.49 -4.08
N ARG A 230 8.75 -26.54 -4.51
CA ARG A 230 7.85 -27.72 -4.46
C ARG A 230 7.66 -28.33 -3.06
N ASN A 231 7.94 -27.58 -2.00
CA ASN A 231 7.77 -28.03 -0.62
C ASN A 231 6.38 -27.66 -0.09
N MET A 232 5.36 -28.39 -0.54
CA MET A 232 3.95 -28.12 -0.20
C MET A 232 3.65 -28.29 1.29
N GLN A 233 4.36 -29.19 1.99
CA GLN A 233 4.22 -29.34 3.44
C GLN A 233 4.54 -28.03 4.18
N ARG A 234 5.61 -27.34 3.78
CA ARG A 234 5.96 -26.04 4.35
C ARG A 234 4.95 -24.96 3.96
N VAL A 235 4.40 -24.98 2.75
CA VAL A 235 3.34 -24.05 2.33
C VAL A 235 2.12 -24.16 3.25
N TRP A 236 1.61 -25.37 3.47
CA TRP A 236 0.48 -25.62 4.37
C TRP A 236 0.79 -25.24 5.81
N LYS A 237 2.01 -25.51 6.29
CA LYS A 237 2.44 -25.10 7.64
C LYS A 237 2.46 -23.58 7.79
N THR A 238 3.02 -22.86 6.82
CA THR A 238 3.03 -21.39 6.83
C THR A 238 1.61 -20.83 6.78
N LEU A 239 0.74 -21.38 5.92
CA LEU A 239 -0.67 -20.97 5.83
C LEU A 239 -1.41 -21.20 7.16
N LYS A 240 -1.28 -22.39 7.76
CA LYS A 240 -1.94 -22.72 9.02
C LYS A 240 -1.47 -21.81 10.16
N LEU A 241 -0.16 -21.53 10.25
CA LEU A 241 0.38 -20.59 11.22
C LEU A 241 -0.14 -19.16 11.00
N GLY A 242 -0.22 -18.71 9.74
CA GLY A 242 -0.78 -17.42 9.39
C GLY A 242 -2.25 -17.29 9.77
N ILE A 243 -3.06 -18.32 9.50
CA ILE A 243 -4.48 -18.36 9.88
C ILE A 243 -4.62 -18.36 11.40
N VAL A 244 -3.90 -19.22 12.11
CA VAL A 244 -3.98 -19.29 13.58
C VAL A 244 -3.57 -17.97 14.22
N ALA A 245 -2.48 -17.35 13.77
CA ALA A 245 -2.06 -16.04 14.25
C ALA A 245 -3.10 -14.96 13.92
N GLY A 246 -3.65 -14.96 12.70
CA GLY A 246 -4.71 -14.03 12.30
C GLY A 246 -5.99 -14.17 13.13
N VAL A 247 -6.42 -15.41 13.40
CA VAL A 247 -7.57 -15.72 14.26
C VAL A 247 -7.29 -15.28 15.70
N LEU A 248 -6.10 -15.53 16.25
CA LEU A 248 -5.77 -15.07 17.60
C LEU A 248 -5.81 -13.53 17.71
N ILE A 249 -5.22 -12.83 16.74
CA ILE A 249 -5.19 -11.35 16.73
C ILE A 249 -6.62 -10.78 16.60
N THR A 250 -7.45 -11.35 15.72
CA THR A 250 -8.83 -10.90 15.53
C THR A 250 -9.73 -11.24 16.71
N SER A 251 -9.58 -12.42 17.31
CA SER A 251 -10.31 -12.80 18.52
C SER A 251 -9.94 -11.92 19.71
N ILE A 252 -8.65 -11.63 19.91
CA ILE A 252 -8.20 -10.69 20.95
C ILE A 252 -8.76 -9.29 20.67
N GLY A 253 -8.71 -8.84 19.41
CA GLY A 253 -9.26 -7.54 19.02
C GLY A 253 -10.75 -7.45 19.33
N THR A 254 -11.54 -8.43 18.89
CA THR A 254 -12.98 -8.50 19.12
C THR A 254 -13.31 -8.51 20.62
N PHE A 255 -12.58 -9.31 21.40
CA PHE A 255 -12.74 -9.35 22.86
C PHE A 255 -12.45 -8.00 23.52
N PHE A 256 -11.40 -7.30 23.08
CA PHE A 256 -11.10 -5.94 23.57
C PHE A 256 -12.19 -4.93 23.21
N PHE A 257 -12.78 -5.02 22.01
CA PHE A 257 -13.89 -4.16 21.59
C PHE A 257 -15.15 -4.38 22.43
N GLU A 258 -15.49 -5.64 22.70
CA GLU A 258 -16.71 -6.02 23.42
C GLU A 258 -16.63 -5.65 24.92
N PHE A 259 -15.48 -5.87 25.56
CA PHE A 259 -15.32 -5.71 27.01
C PHE A 259 -14.85 -4.31 27.46
N PHE A 260 -14.20 -3.53 26.59
CA PHE A 260 -13.71 -2.17 26.92
C PHE A 260 -14.26 -1.06 26.00
N PRO A 261 -15.60 -0.97 25.78
CA PRO A 261 -16.17 0.09 24.93
C PRO A 261 -15.90 1.50 25.48
N ARG A 262 -15.74 1.65 26.81
CA ARG A 262 -15.43 2.93 27.46
C ARG A 262 -13.99 3.41 27.25
N PHE A 263 -13.00 2.50 27.20
CA PHE A 263 -11.59 2.87 26.92
C PHE A 263 -11.43 3.38 25.48
N ILE A 264 -12.18 2.78 24.56
CA ILE A 264 -12.32 3.18 23.15
C ILE A 264 -12.94 4.58 23.03
N SER A 265 -13.99 4.89 23.79
CA SER A 265 -14.57 6.23 23.83
C SER A 265 -13.61 7.30 24.38
N GLY A 266 -12.70 6.91 25.28
CA GLY A 266 -11.67 7.78 25.85
C GLY A 266 -10.55 8.12 24.88
N PHE A 267 -9.99 7.13 24.17
CA PHE A 267 -8.96 7.34 23.13
C PHE A 267 -9.46 8.24 21.99
N SER A 268 -10.77 8.22 21.74
CA SER A 268 -11.45 9.03 20.73
C SER A 268 -11.67 10.49 21.15
N ARG A 269 -11.77 10.76 22.46
CA ARG A 269 -11.94 12.11 23.01
C ARG A 269 -10.63 12.91 22.98
N THR A 270 -9.49 12.24 23.20
CA THR A 270 -8.17 12.88 23.18
C THR A 270 -7.70 13.30 21.78
N ALA A 271 -8.26 12.73 20.71
CA ALA A 271 -7.95 13.13 19.34
C ALA A 271 -8.74 14.36 18.83
N LYS A 272 -9.60 14.95 19.67
CA LYS A 272 -10.39 16.15 19.37
C LYS A 272 -9.91 17.41 20.11
N ASN A 273 -8.90 17.29 20.98
CA ASN A 273 -8.28 18.41 21.70
C ASN A 273 -6.89 18.69 21.15
#